data_AF-S8DNP4-F1
#
_entry.id   AF-S8DNP4-F1
#
_cell.length_a   1.000
_cell.length_b   1.000
_cell.length_c   1.000
_cell.angle_alpha   90.00
_cell.angle_beta   90.00
_cell.angle_gamma   90.00
#
_symmetry.space_group_name_H-M   'P 1'
#
loop_
_entity.id
_entity.type
_entity.pdbx_description
1 polymer ?
#
loop_
_entity_poly.entity_id
_entity_poly.type
_entity_poly.pdbx_seq_one_letter_code
_entity_poly.pdbx_strand_id
1 'polypeptide(L)'
;IAQMAAAFIKLEDSPMFQKEVRSLEQNADDLRDRCQKLYKGCRKYTDVLGEACNGDLGFAETLEAFGGGLDDLLGVSIGGPILSKFINALRELATYKEFLRSQ
;
A
#
# COMPACT_ATOMS: atom_id res chain seq x y z
N ILE A 1 -10.86 -26.39 -19.24
CA ILE A 1 -10.99 -27.43 -18.19
C ILE A 1 -11.00 -28.83 -18.80
N ALA A 2 -11.90 -29.16 -19.73
CA ALA A 2 -11.94 -30.49 -20.40
C ALA A 2 -10.65 -30.87 -21.18
N GLN A 3 -10.00 -29.90 -21.84
CA GLN A 3 -8.70 -30.13 -22.52
C GLN A 3 -7.54 -30.37 -21.55
N MET A 4 -7.62 -29.87 -20.32
CA MET A 4 -6.61 -30.11 -19.28
C MET A 4 -6.72 -31.53 -18.74
N ALA A 5 -7.95 -32.06 -18.65
CA ALA A 5 -8.21 -33.43 -18.20
C ALA A 5 -7.75 -34.50 -19.22
N ALA A 6 -7.81 -34.21 -20.53
CA ALA A 6 -7.40 -35.14 -21.57
C ALA A 6 -5.87 -35.39 -21.62
N ALA A 7 -5.06 -34.44 -21.15
CA ALA A 7 -3.60 -34.58 -21.09
C ALA A 7 -3.13 -35.63 -20.05
N PHE A 8 -4.03 -36.09 -19.18
CA PHE A 8 -3.72 -36.94 -18.03
C PHE A 8 -4.14 -38.41 -18.21
N ILE A 9 -4.72 -38.79 -19.35
CA ILE A 9 -5.28 -40.14 -19.62
C ILE A 9 -4.17 -41.23 -19.75
N LYS A 10 -2.89 -40.84 -19.81
CA LYS A 10 -1.73 -41.74 -19.87
C LYS A 10 -0.75 -41.57 -18.69
N LEU A 11 -1.24 -41.14 -17.55
CA LEU A 11 -0.45 -41.19 -16.33
C LEU A 11 -0.40 -42.63 -15.84
N GLU A 12 0.67 -43.35 -16.20
CA GLU A 12 1.03 -44.56 -15.45
C GLU A 12 1.05 -44.19 -13.97
N ASP A 13 0.36 -44.97 -13.12
CA ASP A 13 0.39 -44.86 -11.66
C ASP A 13 1.75 -45.32 -11.11
N SER A 14 2.81 -44.73 -11.65
CA SER A 14 4.18 -44.99 -11.28
C SER A 14 4.52 -44.20 -10.03
N PRO A 15 5.39 -44.74 -9.15
CA PRO A 15 5.92 -44.00 -8.02
C PRO A 15 6.53 -42.64 -8.39
N MET A 16 7.07 -42.53 -9.61
CA MET A 16 7.65 -41.30 -10.14
C MET A 16 6.57 -40.26 -10.44
N PHE A 17 5.48 -40.65 -11.09
CA PHE A 17 4.36 -39.74 -11.36
C PHE A 17 3.75 -39.21 -10.06
N GLN A 18 3.49 -40.08 -9.08
CA GLN A 18 2.97 -39.67 -7.78
C GLN A 18 3.91 -38.69 -7.04
N LYS A 19 5.23 -38.85 -7.19
CA LYS A 19 6.21 -37.93 -6.62
C LYS A 19 6.12 -36.55 -7.27
N GLU A 20 5.99 -36.48 -8.59
CA GLU A 20 5.85 -35.21 -9.32
C GLU A 20 4.52 -34.51 -8.96
N VAL A 21 3.42 -35.25 -8.82
CA VAL A 21 2.14 -34.68 -8.36
C VAL A 21 2.28 -34.06 -6.97
N ARG A 22 2.85 -34.79 -6.00
CA ARG A 22 3.06 -34.25 -4.64
C ARG A 22 3.99 -33.04 -4.63
N SER A 23 5.02 -33.03 -5.46
CA SER A 23 5.91 -31.87 -5.64
C SER A 23 5.14 -30.67 -6.18
N LEU A 24 4.27 -30.88 -7.16
CA LEU A 24 3.43 -29.83 -7.73
C LEU A 24 2.42 -29.28 -6.71
N GLU A 25 1.79 -30.16 -5.92
CA GLU A 25 0.87 -29.78 -4.83
C GLU A 25 1.59 -28.90 -3.80
N GLN A 26 2.78 -29.32 -3.34
CA GLN A 26 3.57 -28.54 -2.40
C GLN A 26 3.96 -27.17 -2.97
N ASN A 27 4.40 -27.12 -4.22
CA ASN A 27 4.75 -25.86 -4.88
C ASN A 27 3.52 -24.94 -5.05
N ALA A 28 2.35 -25.50 -5.29
CA ALA A 28 1.10 -24.74 -5.39
C ALA A 28 0.67 -24.18 -4.03
N ASP A 29 0.83 -24.96 -2.95
CA ASP A 29 0.58 -24.50 -1.59
C ASP A 29 1.55 -23.37 -1.18
N ASP A 30 2.85 -23.54 -1.47
CA ASP A 30 3.86 -22.51 -1.19
C ASP A 30 3.59 -21.22 -1.98
N LEU A 31 3.16 -21.34 -3.24
CA LEU A 31 2.79 -20.20 -4.08
C LEU A 31 1.55 -19.50 -3.51
N ARG A 32 0.51 -20.25 -3.12
CA ARG A 32 -0.68 -19.70 -2.48
C ARG A 32 -0.31 -18.89 -1.25
N ASP A 33 0.53 -19.44 -0.38
CA ASP A 33 0.92 -18.79 0.87
C ASP A 33 1.72 -17.50 0.61
N ARG A 34 2.60 -17.50 -0.40
CA ARG A 34 3.32 -16.30 -0.85
C ARG A 34 2.38 -15.23 -1.42
N CYS A 35 1.42 -15.63 -2.25
CA CYS A 35 0.41 -14.72 -2.80
C CYS A 35 -0.48 -14.11 -1.71
N GLN A 36 -0.88 -14.89 -0.71
CA GLN A 36 -1.66 -14.39 0.43
C GLN A 36 -0.87 -13.39 1.28
N LYS A 37 0.41 -13.67 1.56
CA LYS A 37 1.30 -12.75 2.26
C LYS A 37 1.46 -11.43 1.50
N LEU A 38 1.68 -11.51 0.19
CA LEU A 38 1.79 -10.34 -0.68
C LEU A 38 0.49 -9.51 -0.64
N TYR A 39 -0.65 -10.14 -0.86
CA TYR A 39 -1.96 -9.47 -0.83
C TYR A 39 -2.23 -8.77 0.50
N LYS A 40 -1.96 -9.44 1.63
CA LYS A 40 -2.13 -8.87 2.96
C LYS A 40 -1.17 -7.71 3.21
N GLY A 41 0.07 -7.82 2.73
CA GLY A 41 1.06 -6.75 2.76
C GLY A 41 0.61 -5.51 1.97
N CYS A 42 0.13 -5.70 0.74
CA CYS A 42 -0.40 -4.62 -0.10
C CYS A 42 -1.58 -3.91 0.57
N ARG A 43 -2.56 -4.67 1.10
CA ARG A 43 -3.69 -4.09 1.83
C ARG A 43 -3.24 -3.23 3.01
N LYS A 44 -2.34 -3.77 3.85
CA LYS A 44 -1.79 -3.03 4.99
C LYS A 44 -1.03 -1.77 4.55
N TYR A 45 -0.29 -1.84 3.44
CA TYR A 45 0.41 -0.69 2.88
C TYR A 45 -0.57 0.41 2.45
N THR A 46 -1.65 0.06 1.74
CA THR A 46 -2.73 0.98 1.36
C THR A 46 -3.39 1.63 2.59
N ASP A 47 -3.67 0.86 3.63
CA ASP A 47 -4.26 1.38 4.88
C ASP A 47 -3.32 2.40 5.56
N VAL A 48 -2.03 2.05 5.70
CA VAL A 48 -1.01 2.93 6.29
C VAL A 48 -0.80 4.20 5.47
N LEU A 49 -0.87 4.13 4.13
CA LEU A 49 -0.83 5.33 3.28
C LEU A 49 -2.00 6.27 3.57
N GLY A 50 -3.19 5.73 3.80
CA GLY A 50 -4.38 6.53 4.16
C GLY A 50 -4.21 7.21 5.52
N GLU A 51 -3.75 6.47 6.54
CA GLU A 51 -3.48 7.03 7.86
C GLU A 51 -2.42 8.13 7.81
N ALA A 52 -1.32 7.90 7.08
CA ALA A 52 -0.25 8.89 6.93
C ALA A 52 -0.68 10.13 6.13
N CYS A 53 -1.51 9.96 5.09
CA CYS A 53 -2.12 11.07 4.35
C CYS A 53 -2.98 11.95 5.26
N ASN A 54 -3.88 11.33 6.04
CA ASN A 54 -4.72 12.04 7.01
C ASN A 54 -3.88 12.74 8.10
N GLY A 55 -2.79 12.10 8.54
CA GLY A 55 -1.85 12.67 9.50
C GLY A 55 -1.17 13.94 8.98
N ASP A 56 -0.66 13.92 7.74
CA ASP A 56 -0.04 15.08 7.11
C ASP A 56 -1.04 16.24 6.94
N LEU A 57 -2.26 15.95 6.49
CA LEU A 57 -3.32 16.96 6.35
C LEU A 57 -3.71 17.57 7.69
N GLY A 58 -3.98 16.74 8.71
CA GLY A 58 -4.36 17.23 10.03
C GLY A 58 -3.24 18.02 10.72
N PHE A 59 -1.97 17.65 10.50
CA PHE A 59 -0.85 18.43 11.01
C PHE A 59 -0.70 19.77 10.26
N ALA A 60 -0.90 19.79 8.94
CA ALA A 60 -0.91 21.02 8.16
C ALA A 60 -2.01 21.99 8.63
N GLU A 61 -3.22 21.50 8.89
CA GLU A 61 -4.33 22.28 9.45
C GLU A 61 -4.00 22.84 10.84
N THR A 62 -3.39 22.04 11.70
CA THR A 62 -2.97 22.48 13.04
C THR A 62 -1.89 23.58 12.95
N LEU A 63 -0.93 23.44 12.03
CA LEU A 63 0.10 24.46 11.78
C LEU A 63 -0.49 25.76 11.21
N GLU A 64 -1.49 25.66 10.34
CA GLU A 64 -2.19 26.82 9.79
C GLU A 64 -2.96 27.57 10.88
N ALA A 65 -3.64 26.85 11.78
CA ALA A 65 -4.30 27.44 12.95
C ALA A 65 -3.30 28.06 13.95
N PHE A 66 -2.14 27.42 14.14
CA PHE A 66 -1.08 27.91 15.03
C PHE A 66 -0.44 29.22 14.53
N GLY A 67 -0.22 29.34 13.22
CA GLY A 67 0.45 30.51 12.63
C GLY A 67 -0.33 31.82 12.68
N GLY A 68 -1.59 31.78 13.14
CA GLY A 68 -2.55 32.85 12.95
C GLY A 68 -3.00 32.87 11.48
N GLY A 69 -4.31 33.04 11.24
CA GLY A 69 -4.82 33.22 9.87
C GLY A 69 -4.15 34.41 9.16
N LEU A 70 -4.43 34.58 7.86
CA LEU A 70 -3.85 35.63 7.00
C LEU A 70 -3.97 37.07 7.57
N ASP A 71 -4.83 37.28 8.57
CA ASP A 71 -5.22 38.56 9.14
C ASP A 71 -4.48 38.96 10.44
N ASP A 72 -3.59 38.13 11.01
CA ASP A 72 -2.85 38.51 12.23
C ASP A 72 -1.49 39.17 11.91
N LEU A 73 -1.43 40.49 12.08
CA LEU A 73 -0.26 41.34 11.81
C LEU A 73 1.00 40.92 12.61
N LEU A 74 0.83 40.23 13.74
CA LEU A 74 1.94 39.74 14.57
C LEU A 74 2.47 38.37 14.12
N GLY A 75 1.60 37.44 13.72
CA GLY A 75 1.98 36.11 13.19
C GLY A 75 2.72 36.19 11.84
N VAL A 76 2.35 37.18 11.01
CA VAL A 76 3.05 37.48 9.73
C VAL A 76 4.51 37.88 9.95
N SER A 77 4.86 38.53 11.07
CA SER A 77 6.20 39.07 11.31
C SER A 77 7.18 38.07 11.93
N ILE A 78 6.72 36.95 12.51
CA ILE A 78 7.59 35.94 13.12
C ILE A 78 7.14 34.54 12.68
N GLY A 79 7.69 34.06 11.57
CA GLY A 79 7.60 32.65 11.18
C GLY A 79 6.53 32.30 10.13
N GLY A 80 5.57 33.18 9.82
CA GLY A 80 4.51 32.94 8.82
C GLY A 80 5.00 32.40 7.46
N PRO A 81 6.00 33.01 6.80
CA PRO A 81 6.54 32.50 5.53
C PRO A 81 7.22 31.12 5.64
N ILE A 82 7.80 30.80 6.80
CA ILE A 82 8.42 29.49 7.06
C ILE A 82 7.33 28.44 7.32
N LEU A 83 6.34 28.76 8.16
CA LEU A 83 5.18 27.90 8.42
C LEU A 83 4.42 27.56 7.13
N SER A 84 4.23 28.55 6.24
CA SER A 84 3.60 28.34 4.94
C SER A 84 4.34 27.31 4.08
N LYS A 85 5.69 27.29 4.12
CA LYS A 85 6.47 26.27 3.40
C LYS A 85 6.26 24.87 3.96
N PHE A 86 6.19 24.74 5.29
CA PHE A 86 5.91 23.45 5.94
C PHE A 86 4.50 22.95 5.62
N ILE A 87 3.49 23.83 5.70
CA ILE A 87 2.09 23.51 5.36
C ILE A 87 1.99 23.01 3.91
N ASN A 88 2.62 23.72 2.96
CA ASN A 88 2.62 23.32 1.56
C ASN A 88 3.32 21.98 1.34
N ALA A 89 4.47 21.75 1.99
CA ALA A 89 5.19 20.49 1.89
C ALA A 89 4.37 19.31 2.45
N LEU A 90 3.66 19.49 3.58
CA LEU A 90 2.79 18.46 4.14
C LEU A 90 1.60 18.15 3.22
N ARG A 91 0.98 19.17 2.63
CA ARG A 91 -0.11 18.98 1.64
C ARG A 91 0.38 18.26 0.37
N GLU A 92 1.59 18.57 -0.09
CA GLU A 92 2.20 17.87 -1.23
C GLU A 92 2.50 16.41 -0.89
N LEU A 93 3.06 16.14 0.30
CA LEU A 93 3.31 14.80 0.81
C LEU A 93 2.01 13.98 0.94
N ALA A 94 0.92 14.59 1.40
CA ALA A 94 -0.40 13.96 1.46
C ALA A 94 -0.90 13.60 0.06
N THR A 95 -0.74 14.50 -0.92
CA THR A 95 -1.15 14.29 -2.31
C THR A 95 -0.45 13.07 -2.93
N TYR A 96 0.88 12.93 -2.74
CA TYR A 96 1.60 11.76 -3.24
C TYR A 96 1.17 10.46 -2.54
N LYS A 97 0.89 10.49 -1.23
CA LYS A 97 0.39 9.31 -0.51
C LYS A 97 -1.00 8.89 -0.98
N GLU A 98 -1.89 9.85 -1.21
CA GLU A 98 -3.22 9.60 -1.76
C GLU A 98 -3.15 9.02 -3.17
N PHE A 99 -2.26 9.56 -4.01
CA PHE A 99 -2.01 9.01 -5.34
C PHE A 99 -1.61 7.53 -5.27
N LEU A 100 -0.61 7.19 -4.44
CA LEU A 100 -0.15 5.81 -4.26
C LEU A 100 -1.24 4.88 -3.70
N ARG A 101 -2.11 5.39 -2.83
CA ARG A 101 -3.22 4.64 -2.23
C ARG A 101 -4.30 4.27 -3.26
N SER A 102 -4.46 5.10 -4.29
CA SER A 102 -5.51 4.95 -5.32
C SER A 102 -5.12 4.05 -6.51
N GLN A 103 -3.86 3.59 -6.58
CA GLN A 103 -3.37 2.64 -7.59
C GLN A 103 -3.76 1.20 -7.24
#